data_AF-A0A4Q3S5V2-F1
#
_entry.id   AF-A0A4Q3S5V2-F1
#
_cell.length_a   1.000
_cell.length_b   1.000
_cell.length_c   1.000
_cell.angle_alpha   90.00
_cell.angle_beta   90.00
_cell.angle_gamma   90.00
#
_symmetry.space_group_name_H-M   'P 1'
#
loop_
_entity.id
_entity.type
_entity.pdbx_description
1 polymer ?
#
loop_
_entity_poly.entity_id
_entity_poly.type
_entity_poly.pdbx_seq_one_letter_code
_entity_poly.pdbx_strand_id
1 'polypeptide(L)'
;MKHKSSINMNYSGRILFLLCLFIGSCRKDGPKNDPVTYGASFTLTVFTDKAMYKPGEQISFSLNQPLQGNIRVRYRHLGETLGDVPLAGNSWTWTAPSADFTGYMVDLYEQADGKEKIHASVAVDVSSDWARFPRYGFLTNFGQLSNDEINKVIKNLSRHHINGLQYYDWLYKHHMPLAGTGSAPQNNWKEISNKDVYLSTLKNYISVGHAHNMRSMFYNLAFGALSDAAADGVAEEWYAYK
;
A
#
# COMPACT_ATOMS: atom_id res chain seq x y z
N MET A 1 -2.43 59.25 30.99
CA MET A 1 -3.22 60.46 30.69
C MET A 1 -3.25 60.66 29.18
N LYS A 2 -4.44 60.91 28.62
CA LYS A 2 -4.69 61.05 27.17
C LYS A 2 -4.20 62.39 26.62
N HIS A 3 -3.49 62.34 25.50
CA HIS A 3 -3.33 63.42 24.52
C HIS A 3 -3.14 62.75 23.16
N LYS A 4 -3.52 63.30 22.01
CA LYS A 4 -4.54 64.27 21.57
C LYS A 4 -4.50 64.10 20.03
N SER A 5 -5.66 64.12 19.40
CA SER A 5 -5.91 64.30 17.96
C SER A 5 -4.84 65.07 17.17
N SER A 6 -4.54 64.62 15.95
CA SER A 6 -4.44 65.54 14.80
C SER A 6 -4.89 64.86 13.49
N ILE A 7 -5.37 65.69 12.58
CA ILE A 7 -6.35 65.44 11.53
C ILE A 7 -5.70 65.61 10.15
N ASN A 8 -6.13 64.75 9.22
CA ASN A 8 -6.24 64.86 7.75
C ASN A 8 -5.13 65.45 6.89
N MET A 9 -4.84 64.73 5.78
CA MET A 9 -4.82 65.36 4.46
C MET A 9 -5.23 64.37 3.36
N ASN A 10 -6.33 64.69 2.66
CA ASN A 10 -6.77 64.06 1.41
C ASN A 10 -5.76 64.31 0.29
N TYR A 11 -5.68 63.45 -0.73
CA TYR A 11 -5.85 63.88 -2.14
C TYR A 11 -6.08 62.69 -3.08
N SER A 12 -7.09 62.88 -3.93
CA SER A 12 -7.58 62.04 -5.02
C SER A 12 -6.52 61.56 -6.02
N GLY A 13 -6.70 60.35 -6.54
CA GLY A 13 -5.94 59.82 -7.67
C GLY A 13 -6.45 58.47 -8.20
N ARG A 14 -7.60 58.51 -8.89
CA ARG A 14 -8.03 57.69 -10.06
C ARG A 14 -7.51 56.24 -10.28
N ILE A 15 -8.48 55.41 -10.72
CA ILE A 15 -8.42 54.19 -11.56
C ILE A 15 -8.40 52.87 -10.75
N LEU A 16 -9.55 52.25 -10.48
CA LEU A 16 -10.41 51.46 -11.39
C LEU A 16 -9.68 50.24 -11.97
N PHE A 17 -9.74 49.10 -11.26
CA PHE A 17 -9.96 47.74 -11.79
C PHE A 17 -9.99 46.75 -10.63
N LEU A 18 -11.13 46.63 -9.96
CA LEU A 18 -11.44 45.48 -9.09
C LEU A 18 -12.75 44.89 -9.60
N LEU A 19 -12.65 44.32 -10.80
CA LEU A 19 -13.72 43.62 -11.47
C LEU A 19 -13.72 42.16 -10.98
N CYS A 20 -14.77 41.84 -10.22
CA CYS A 20 -15.43 40.54 -10.09
C CYS A 20 -14.62 39.28 -10.48
N LEU A 21 -13.96 38.66 -9.49
CA LEU A 21 -13.43 37.29 -9.58
C LEU A 21 -13.76 36.52 -8.30
N PHE A 22 -15.06 36.33 -8.01
CA PHE A 22 -15.50 35.50 -6.86
C PHE A 22 -16.75 34.64 -7.12
N ILE A 23 -17.06 34.31 -8.38
CA ILE A 23 -18.13 33.36 -8.69
C ILE A 23 -17.70 32.45 -9.84
N GLY A 24 -16.77 31.56 -9.51
CA GLY A 24 -16.35 30.45 -10.35
C GLY A 24 -15.91 29.27 -9.50
N SER A 25 -16.52 29.08 -8.33
CA SER A 25 -16.38 27.82 -7.61
C SER A 25 -17.17 26.79 -8.41
N CYS A 26 -16.47 25.86 -9.08
CA CYS A 26 -17.10 24.71 -9.71
C CYS A 26 -17.99 24.06 -8.65
N ARG A 27 -19.31 24.17 -8.80
CA ARG A 27 -20.21 23.26 -8.10
C ARG A 27 -19.82 21.87 -8.58
N LYS A 28 -19.27 21.09 -7.67
CA LYS A 28 -19.01 19.68 -7.87
C LYS A 28 -20.39 19.03 -7.96
N ASP A 29 -20.97 19.02 -9.16
CA ASP A 29 -22.17 18.24 -9.42
C ASP A 29 -21.82 16.79 -9.06
N GLY A 30 -22.45 16.30 -8.00
CA GLY A 30 -22.36 14.89 -7.64
C GLY A 30 -22.85 14.05 -8.83
N PRO A 31 -22.36 12.80 -8.97
CA PRO A 31 -22.79 11.97 -10.07
C PRO A 31 -24.32 11.80 -10.01
N LYS A 32 -25.01 12.21 -11.09
CA LYS A 32 -26.49 12.17 -11.18
C LYS A 32 -27.03 10.74 -11.15
N ASN A 33 -26.19 9.78 -11.55
CA ASN A 33 -26.41 8.35 -11.43
C ASN A 33 -25.39 7.81 -10.39
N ASP A 34 -25.82 6.91 -9.51
CA ASP A 34 -24.99 6.29 -8.47
C ASP A 34 -24.37 7.29 -7.46
N PRO A 35 -25.20 8.04 -6.71
CA PRO A 35 -24.70 8.95 -5.68
C PRO A 35 -23.92 8.17 -4.61
N VAL A 36 -22.69 8.62 -4.33
CA VAL A 36 -21.85 8.05 -3.27
C VAL A 36 -22.50 8.31 -1.93
N THR A 37 -23.10 7.28 -1.33
CA THR A 37 -23.72 7.35 -0.01
C THR A 37 -22.67 7.07 1.05
N TYR A 38 -22.14 8.12 1.67
CA TYR A 38 -21.22 7.99 2.80
C TYR A 38 -21.99 7.57 4.06
N GLY A 39 -21.50 6.54 4.76
CA GLY A 39 -22.05 6.10 6.06
C GLY A 39 -22.84 4.79 6.06
N ALA A 40 -23.13 4.19 4.90
CA ALA A 40 -23.73 2.85 4.77
C ALA A 40 -22.77 1.83 4.14
N SER A 41 -21.47 2.03 4.31
CA SER A 41 -20.45 1.19 3.69
C SER A 41 -20.26 -0.10 4.50
N PHE A 42 -21.17 -1.05 4.34
CA PHE A 42 -20.82 -2.45 4.56
C PHE A 42 -19.84 -2.83 3.44
N THR A 43 -18.57 -2.45 3.55
CA THR A 43 -17.58 -2.78 2.53
C THR A 43 -17.29 -4.26 2.64
N LEU A 44 -18.08 -5.05 1.91
CA LEU A 44 -17.73 -6.43 1.64
C LEU A 44 -16.31 -6.44 1.09
N THR A 45 -15.44 -7.15 1.79
CA THR A 45 -14.03 -7.26 1.43
C THR A 45 -13.76 -8.69 1.07
N VAL A 46 -13.38 -8.90 -0.19
CA VAL A 46 -12.80 -10.17 -0.63
C VAL A 46 -11.30 -10.12 -0.38
N PHE A 47 -10.78 -11.09 0.35
CA PHE A 47 -9.35 -11.30 0.55
C PHE A 47 -8.87 -12.46 -0.30
N THR A 48 -7.66 -12.32 -0.83
CA THR A 48 -6.86 -13.41 -1.37
C THR A 48 -5.76 -13.74 -0.36
N ASP A 49 -5.31 -14.99 -0.32
CA ASP A 49 -4.25 -15.43 0.59
C ASP A 49 -2.86 -14.86 0.24
N LYS A 50 -2.63 -14.46 -1.02
CA LYS A 50 -1.35 -13.90 -1.50
C LYS A 50 -1.58 -12.68 -2.40
N ALA A 51 -0.53 -11.91 -2.60
CA ALA A 51 -0.55 -10.71 -3.45
C ALA A 51 -0.28 -11.01 -4.94
N MET A 52 0.27 -12.19 -5.23
CA MET A 52 0.67 -12.68 -6.55
C MET A 52 0.75 -14.21 -6.50
N TYR A 53 0.49 -14.89 -7.62
CA TYR A 53 0.49 -16.35 -7.73
C TYR A 53 1.30 -16.81 -8.94
N LYS A 54 1.88 -18.00 -8.87
CA LYS A 54 2.44 -18.66 -10.05
C LYS A 54 1.33 -19.30 -10.90
N PRO A 55 1.56 -19.52 -12.21
CA PRO A 55 0.65 -20.33 -13.02
C PRO A 55 0.35 -21.70 -12.36
N GLY A 56 -0.93 -22.09 -12.35
CA GLY A 56 -1.39 -23.35 -11.74
C GLY A 56 -1.46 -23.37 -10.21
N GLU A 57 -1.08 -22.29 -9.52
CA GLU A 57 -1.16 -22.22 -8.06
C GLU A 57 -2.62 -22.12 -7.59
N GLN A 58 -2.93 -22.74 -6.45
CA GLN A 58 -4.25 -22.60 -5.82
C GLN A 58 -4.37 -21.23 -5.13
N ILE A 59 -5.45 -20.53 -5.43
CA ILE A 59 -5.81 -19.24 -4.84
C ILE A 59 -6.92 -19.50 -3.82
N SER A 60 -6.75 -18.99 -2.60
CA SER A 60 -7.76 -19.04 -1.56
C SER A 60 -8.41 -17.68 -1.37
N PHE A 61 -9.74 -17.65 -1.46
CA PHE A 61 -10.55 -16.46 -1.26
C PHE A 61 -11.32 -16.55 0.06
N SER A 62 -11.51 -15.40 0.71
CA SER A 62 -12.39 -15.30 1.89
C SER A 62 -13.09 -13.94 1.96
N LEU A 63 -14.24 -13.92 2.62
CA LEU A 63 -15.02 -12.71 2.88
C LEU A 63 -14.89 -12.28 4.34
N ASN A 64 -14.89 -10.97 4.60
CA ASN A 64 -14.99 -10.44 5.96
C ASN A 64 -16.33 -10.75 6.65
N GLN A 65 -17.37 -11.04 5.87
CA GLN A 65 -18.70 -11.37 6.35
C GLN A 65 -19.44 -12.24 5.32
N PRO A 66 -20.37 -13.11 5.73
CA PRO A 66 -21.14 -13.92 4.80
C PRO A 66 -22.05 -13.05 3.93
N LEU A 67 -22.23 -13.47 2.67
CA LEU A 67 -23.29 -12.95 1.81
C LEU A 67 -24.48 -13.90 1.81
N GLN A 68 -25.69 -13.33 1.77
CA GLN A 68 -26.94 -14.06 1.63
C GLN A 68 -27.51 -13.83 0.22
N GLY A 69 -28.27 -14.80 -0.28
CA GLY A 69 -28.87 -14.74 -1.62
C GLY A 69 -28.19 -15.69 -2.60
N ASN A 70 -28.58 -15.59 -3.87
CA ASN A 70 -28.07 -16.43 -4.95
C ASN A 70 -26.81 -15.81 -5.58
N ILE A 71 -25.76 -15.69 -4.77
CA ILE A 71 -24.50 -15.06 -5.18
C ILE A 71 -23.70 -16.03 -6.04
N ARG A 72 -23.13 -15.50 -7.11
CA ARG A 72 -22.24 -16.20 -8.04
C ARG A 72 -20.86 -15.57 -8.02
N VAL A 73 -19.85 -16.40 -8.28
CA VAL A 73 -18.46 -16.00 -8.47
C VAL A 73 -18.14 -16.14 -9.95
N ARG A 74 -17.76 -15.03 -10.60
CA ARG A 74 -17.31 -15.03 -12.00
C ARG A 74 -15.84 -14.67 -12.10
N TYR A 75 -15.09 -15.48 -12.83
CA TYR A 75 -13.67 -15.25 -13.12
C TYR A 75 -13.53 -14.70 -14.53
N ARG A 76 -12.83 -13.58 -14.68
CA ARG A 76 -12.68 -12.89 -15.95
C ARG A 76 -11.23 -12.55 -16.26
N HIS A 77 -10.89 -12.63 -17.53
CA HIS A 77 -9.72 -11.97 -18.08
C HIS A 77 -10.21 -10.93 -19.10
N LEU A 78 -9.98 -9.65 -18.82
CA LEU A 78 -10.54 -8.55 -19.62
C LEU A 78 -12.06 -8.72 -19.79
N GLY A 79 -12.55 -8.80 -21.02
CA GLY A 79 -13.97 -9.01 -21.34
C GLY A 79 -14.42 -10.47 -21.33
N GLU A 80 -13.50 -11.43 -21.24
CA GLU A 80 -13.81 -12.85 -21.34
C GLU A 80 -14.15 -13.46 -19.97
N THR A 81 -15.20 -14.27 -19.92
CA THR A 81 -15.57 -15.05 -18.73
C THR A 81 -15.00 -16.45 -18.84
N LEU A 82 -14.15 -16.81 -17.88
CA LEU A 82 -13.46 -18.11 -17.83
C LEU A 82 -14.24 -19.16 -17.04
N GLY A 83 -15.06 -18.70 -16.09
CA GLY A 83 -15.86 -19.57 -15.25
C GLY A 83 -16.86 -18.77 -14.43
N ASP A 84 -17.97 -19.40 -14.12
CA ASP A 84 -19.06 -18.82 -13.34
C ASP A 84 -19.72 -19.91 -12.49
N VAL A 85 -19.60 -19.80 -11.18
CA VAL A 85 -20.00 -20.83 -10.21
C VAL A 85 -20.79 -20.21 -9.05
N PRO A 86 -21.72 -20.94 -8.43
CA PRO A 86 -22.37 -20.45 -7.21
C PRO A 86 -21.34 -20.25 -6.09
N LEU A 87 -21.48 -19.17 -5.31
CA LEU A 87 -20.69 -18.97 -4.11
C LEU A 87 -21.18 -19.93 -3.02
N ALA A 88 -20.30 -20.80 -2.54
CA ALA A 88 -20.58 -21.68 -1.40
C ALA A 88 -19.92 -21.13 -0.13
N GLY A 89 -20.73 -20.60 0.81
CA GLY A 89 -20.22 -20.10 2.09
C GLY A 89 -19.48 -18.76 1.98
N ASN A 90 -18.46 -18.57 2.82
CA ASN A 90 -17.68 -17.32 2.93
C ASN A 90 -16.22 -17.47 2.48
N SER A 91 -15.84 -18.63 1.94
CA SER A 91 -14.51 -18.91 1.43
C SER A 91 -14.60 -19.95 0.31
N TRP A 92 -13.71 -19.84 -0.66
CA TRP A 92 -13.63 -20.77 -1.79
C TRP A 92 -12.23 -20.74 -2.38
N THR A 93 -11.96 -21.66 -3.30
CA THR A 93 -10.69 -21.73 -4.00
C THR A 93 -10.88 -21.67 -5.52
N TRP A 94 -9.84 -21.20 -6.21
CA TRP A 94 -9.74 -21.24 -7.66
C TRP A 94 -8.31 -21.60 -8.04
N THR A 95 -8.11 -22.37 -9.11
CA THR A 95 -6.77 -22.68 -9.60
C THR A 95 -6.38 -21.64 -10.63
N ALA A 96 -5.24 -20.97 -10.42
CA ALA A 96 -4.70 -20.01 -11.37
C ALA A 96 -4.53 -20.66 -12.75
N PRO A 97 -4.98 -20.03 -13.84
CA PRO A 97 -4.75 -20.55 -15.19
C PRO A 97 -3.24 -20.68 -15.50
N SER A 98 -2.91 -21.42 -16.56
CA SER A 98 -1.52 -21.69 -16.95
C SER A 98 -0.82 -20.51 -17.64
N ALA A 99 -1.57 -19.48 -18.06
CA ALA A 99 -1.02 -18.29 -18.69
C ALA A 99 -0.28 -17.44 -17.63
N ASP A 100 1.04 -17.32 -17.81
CA ASP A 100 1.87 -16.47 -16.98
C ASP A 100 1.64 -14.98 -17.30
N PHE A 101 2.04 -14.11 -16.37
CA PHE A 101 1.94 -12.65 -16.48
C PHE A 101 0.54 -12.16 -16.86
N THR A 102 -0.49 -12.74 -16.25
CA THR A 102 -1.88 -12.47 -16.59
C THR A 102 -2.67 -12.02 -15.36
N GLY A 103 -3.37 -10.88 -15.53
CA GLY A 103 -4.31 -10.36 -14.54
C GLY A 103 -5.72 -10.89 -14.78
N TYR A 104 -6.41 -11.23 -13.69
CA TYR A 104 -7.80 -11.65 -13.68
C TYR A 104 -8.62 -10.80 -12.72
N MET A 105 -9.91 -10.68 -13.01
CA MET A 105 -10.89 -10.08 -12.13
C MET A 105 -11.86 -11.15 -11.64
N VAL A 106 -12.14 -11.14 -10.35
CA VAL A 106 -13.10 -12.04 -9.71
C VAL A 106 -14.23 -11.18 -9.17
N ASP A 107 -15.44 -11.40 -9.66
CA ASP A 107 -16.64 -10.69 -9.22
C ASP A 107 -17.53 -11.60 -8.39
N LEU A 108 -18.08 -11.03 -7.33
CA LEU A 108 -19.24 -11.55 -6.61
C LEU A 108 -20.46 -10.80 -7.07
N TYR A 109 -21.41 -11.49 -7.69
CA TYR A 109 -22.57 -10.84 -8.30
C TYR A 109 -23.84 -11.67 -8.16
N GLU A 110 -24.98 -11.02 -8.34
CA GLU A 110 -26.27 -11.68 -8.51
C GLU A 110 -27.05 -11.08 -9.68
N GLN A 111 -27.99 -11.84 -10.20
CA GLN A 111 -28.99 -11.35 -11.15
C GLN A 111 -30.27 -11.03 -10.37
N ALA A 112 -30.65 -9.76 -10.33
CA ALA A 112 -31.87 -9.29 -9.68
C ALA A 112 -32.65 -8.37 -10.65
N ASP A 113 -33.93 -8.65 -10.85
CA ASP A 113 -34.81 -7.87 -11.73
C ASP A 113 -34.27 -7.67 -13.16
N GLY A 114 -33.62 -8.70 -13.71
CA GLY A 114 -33.00 -8.67 -15.05
C GLY A 114 -31.76 -7.77 -15.15
N LYS A 115 -31.21 -7.34 -14.01
CA LYS A 115 -29.98 -6.54 -13.93
C LYS A 115 -28.91 -7.28 -13.13
N GLU A 116 -27.67 -7.13 -13.59
CA GLU A 116 -26.50 -7.57 -12.84
C GLU A 116 -26.22 -6.59 -11.70
N LYS A 117 -26.07 -7.11 -10.48
CA LYS A 117 -25.60 -6.37 -9.32
C LYS A 117 -24.28 -6.96 -8.84
N ILE A 118 -23.20 -6.19 -8.95
CA ILE A 118 -21.89 -6.54 -8.40
C ILE A 118 -21.84 -6.15 -6.92
N HIS A 119 -21.54 -7.11 -6.05
CA HIS A 119 -21.37 -6.90 -4.61
C HIS A 119 -19.93 -6.58 -4.23
N ALA A 120 -18.97 -7.23 -4.88
CA ALA A 120 -17.55 -6.89 -4.77
C ALA A 120 -16.75 -7.46 -5.95
N SER A 121 -15.58 -6.87 -6.17
CA SER A 121 -14.58 -7.35 -7.11
C SER A 121 -13.22 -7.39 -6.44
N VAL A 122 -12.38 -8.34 -6.85
CA VAL A 122 -10.97 -8.44 -6.46
C VAL A 122 -10.13 -8.87 -7.65
N ALA A 123 -8.89 -8.39 -7.71
CA ALA A 123 -7.95 -8.79 -8.75
C ALA A 123 -7.15 -10.04 -8.32
N VAL A 124 -6.68 -10.79 -9.31
CA VAL A 124 -5.70 -11.86 -9.14
C VAL A 124 -4.57 -11.60 -10.13
N ASP A 125 -3.34 -11.58 -9.65
CA ASP A 125 -2.15 -11.53 -10.49
C ASP A 125 -1.49 -12.91 -10.53
N VAL A 126 -1.47 -13.51 -11.72
CA VAL A 126 -0.73 -14.74 -12.01
C VAL A 126 0.55 -14.35 -12.72
N SER A 127 1.65 -14.25 -11.97
CA SER A 127 2.97 -13.86 -12.45
C SER A 127 4.06 -14.67 -11.75
N SER A 128 4.93 -15.32 -12.52
CA SER A 128 6.09 -16.05 -11.99
C SER A 128 7.21 -15.11 -11.49
N ASP A 129 7.25 -13.88 -12.01
CA ASP A 129 8.20 -12.84 -11.63
C ASP A 129 7.50 -11.51 -11.32
N TRP A 130 7.70 -11.02 -10.10
CA TRP A 130 7.16 -9.74 -9.62
C TRP A 130 7.67 -8.55 -10.43
N ALA A 131 8.88 -8.64 -11.00
CA ALA A 131 9.53 -7.53 -11.70
C ALA A 131 8.79 -7.16 -12.99
N ARG A 132 7.94 -8.06 -13.51
CA ARG A 132 7.08 -7.77 -14.66
C ARG A 132 6.01 -6.73 -14.34
N PHE A 133 5.38 -6.84 -13.17
CA PHE A 133 4.31 -5.96 -12.70
C PHE A 133 4.53 -5.54 -11.25
N PRO A 134 5.54 -4.69 -10.97
CA PRO A 134 5.87 -4.30 -9.62
C PRO A 134 4.75 -3.43 -9.03
N ARG A 135 4.20 -3.86 -7.91
CA ARG A 135 3.25 -3.11 -7.08
C ARG A 135 3.91 -2.91 -5.73
N TYR A 136 4.69 -1.84 -5.67
CA TYR A 136 5.73 -1.67 -4.68
C TYR A 136 5.24 -0.84 -3.49
N GLY A 137 5.22 -1.44 -2.31
CA GLY A 137 4.91 -0.78 -1.04
C GLY A 137 6.15 -0.62 -0.17
N PHE A 138 5.96 -0.08 1.03
CA PHE A 138 7.06 0.18 1.96
C PHE A 138 6.62 -0.03 3.43
N LEU A 139 7.61 -0.26 4.29
CA LEU A 139 7.49 -0.39 5.74
C LEU A 139 8.48 0.59 6.40
N THR A 140 8.08 1.22 7.51
CA THR A 140 8.89 2.25 8.20
C THR A 140 8.95 2.07 9.73
N ASN A 141 8.22 1.11 10.29
CA ASN A 141 8.17 0.87 11.72
C ASN A 141 8.62 -0.55 12.05
N PHE A 142 9.72 -0.65 12.80
CA PHE A 142 10.35 -1.92 13.15
C PHE A 142 10.62 -2.05 14.65
N GLY A 143 9.85 -1.33 15.47
CA GLY A 143 9.88 -1.48 16.92
C GLY A 143 9.50 -2.90 17.37
N GLN A 144 9.28 -3.07 18.67
CA GLN A 144 8.84 -4.35 19.21
C GLN A 144 7.37 -4.61 18.89
N LEU A 145 7.10 -5.21 17.74
CA LEU A 145 5.75 -5.51 17.26
C LEU A 145 5.38 -6.96 17.57
N SER A 146 4.10 -7.17 17.89
CA SER A 146 3.51 -8.50 17.97
C SER A 146 3.29 -9.12 16.59
N ASN A 147 3.11 -10.43 16.56
CA ASN A 147 2.76 -11.16 15.33
C ASN A 147 1.45 -10.63 14.72
N ASP A 148 0.47 -10.27 15.54
CA ASP A 148 -0.84 -9.81 15.06
C ASP A 148 -0.74 -8.44 14.38
N GLU A 149 0.08 -7.53 14.93
CA GLU A 149 0.34 -6.23 14.30
C GLU A 149 1.01 -6.40 12.93
N ILE A 150 2.01 -7.27 12.84
CA ILE A 150 2.72 -7.59 11.59
C ILE A 150 1.75 -8.21 10.58
N ASN A 151 1.00 -9.23 10.98
CA ASN A 151 0.03 -9.91 10.13
C ASN A 151 -1.07 -8.96 9.64
N LYS A 152 -1.53 -8.03 10.48
CA LYS A 152 -2.52 -7.02 10.08
C LYS A 152 -1.98 -6.09 9.00
N VAL A 153 -0.73 -5.66 9.13
CA VAL A 153 -0.05 -4.83 8.11
C VAL A 153 0.11 -5.59 6.81
N ILE A 154 0.65 -6.81 6.84
CA ILE A 154 0.85 -7.62 5.62
C ILE A 154 -0.49 -7.99 4.97
N LYS A 155 -1.52 -8.35 5.74
CA LYS A 155 -2.85 -8.63 5.20
C LYS A 155 -3.44 -7.41 4.49
N ASN A 156 -3.25 -6.20 5.02
CA ASN A 156 -3.67 -4.97 4.36
C ASN A 156 -2.91 -4.76 3.03
N LEU A 157 -1.58 -4.92 3.04
CA LEU A 157 -0.77 -4.80 1.83
C LEU A 157 -1.15 -5.85 0.78
N SER A 158 -1.40 -7.09 1.20
CA SER A 158 -1.85 -8.18 0.32
C SER A 158 -3.23 -7.89 -0.27
N ARG A 159 -4.14 -7.28 0.49
CA ARG A 159 -5.45 -6.83 -0.02
C ARG A 159 -5.34 -5.78 -1.13
N HIS A 160 -4.26 -5.01 -1.14
CA HIS A 160 -3.91 -4.06 -2.20
C HIS A 160 -2.99 -4.67 -3.26
N HIS A 161 -2.78 -5.98 -3.23
CA HIS A 161 -1.94 -6.74 -4.16
C HIS A 161 -0.48 -6.25 -4.20
N ILE A 162 0.02 -5.63 -3.12
CA ILE A 162 1.42 -5.22 -3.02
C ILE A 162 2.31 -6.46 -3.07
N ASN A 163 3.13 -6.60 -4.10
CA ASN A 163 3.98 -7.78 -4.34
C ASN A 163 5.48 -7.52 -4.11
N GLY A 164 5.84 -6.29 -3.70
CA GLY A 164 7.18 -5.93 -3.25
C GLY A 164 7.12 -4.96 -2.07
N LEU A 165 8.06 -5.09 -1.14
CA LEU A 165 8.14 -4.30 0.09
C LEU A 165 9.53 -3.74 0.27
N GLN A 166 9.64 -2.41 0.27
CA GLN A 166 10.84 -1.71 0.68
C GLN A 166 10.84 -1.55 2.21
N TYR A 167 11.92 -1.98 2.84
CA TYR A 167 12.15 -1.76 4.27
C TYR A 167 12.91 -0.44 4.37
N TYR A 168 12.27 0.64 4.79
CA TYR A 168 12.84 1.98 4.72
C TYR A 168 13.41 2.41 6.09
N ASP A 169 14.65 2.91 6.12
CA ASP A 169 15.39 3.29 7.34
C ASP A 169 15.45 2.19 8.42
N TRP A 170 15.51 0.92 8.01
CA TRP A 170 15.63 -0.21 8.94
C TRP A 170 17.06 -0.44 9.46
N LEU A 171 18.05 0.03 8.71
CA LEU A 171 19.47 -0.30 8.87
C LEU A 171 20.14 0.44 10.05
N TYR A 172 21.27 -0.09 10.54
CA TYR A 172 22.02 0.52 11.64
C TYR A 172 22.76 1.80 11.22
N LYS A 173 23.68 1.69 10.26
CA LYS A 173 24.35 2.83 9.62
C LYS A 173 24.42 2.60 8.11
N HIS A 174 24.42 3.67 7.32
CA HIS A 174 24.47 3.54 5.86
C HIS A 174 25.71 2.78 5.36
N HIS A 175 26.86 2.98 5.99
CA HIS A 175 28.11 2.27 5.70
C HIS A 175 28.26 0.93 6.46
N MET A 176 27.40 0.66 7.44
CA MET A 176 27.41 -0.58 8.23
C MET A 176 25.96 -1.00 8.57
N PRO A 177 25.23 -1.61 7.62
CA PRO A 177 23.79 -1.81 7.76
C PRO A 177 23.38 -2.81 8.85
N LEU A 178 24.21 -3.83 9.10
CA LEU A 178 23.97 -4.82 10.14
C LEU A 178 24.56 -4.34 11.48
N ALA A 179 23.72 -4.22 12.49
CA ALA A 179 24.16 -4.00 13.86
C ALA A 179 24.79 -5.30 14.44
N GLY A 180 26.02 -5.21 14.96
CA GLY A 180 26.78 -6.37 15.43
C GLY A 180 27.59 -7.03 14.31
N THR A 181 27.66 -8.36 14.31
CA THR A 181 28.40 -9.13 13.28
C THR A 181 27.50 -10.18 12.63
N GLY A 182 27.94 -10.76 11.51
CA GLY A 182 27.19 -11.85 10.86
C GLY A 182 26.98 -13.07 11.77
N SER A 183 27.92 -13.38 12.67
CA SER A 183 27.81 -14.47 13.65
C SER A 183 27.08 -14.10 14.93
N ALA A 184 27.06 -12.81 15.28
CA ALA A 184 26.42 -12.29 16.48
C ALA A 184 25.71 -10.96 16.17
N PRO A 185 24.58 -10.99 15.43
CA PRO A 185 23.82 -9.79 15.14
C PRO A 185 23.16 -9.27 16.43
N GLN A 186 23.09 -7.95 16.59
CA GLN A 186 22.40 -7.37 17.73
C GLN A 186 20.89 -7.61 17.62
N ASN A 187 20.24 -7.79 18.78
CA ASN A 187 18.80 -8.01 18.83
C ASN A 187 17.99 -6.75 18.50
N ASN A 188 18.55 -5.57 18.78
CA ASN A 188 17.98 -4.28 18.44
C ASN A 188 19.08 -3.23 18.25
N TRP A 189 18.75 -2.15 17.55
CA TRP A 189 19.59 -0.98 17.35
C TRP A 189 18.73 0.27 17.12
N LYS A 190 19.39 1.43 17.08
CA LYS A 190 18.78 2.69 16.65
C LYS A 190 19.00 2.89 15.16
N GLU A 191 17.94 3.24 14.44
CA GLU A 191 18.07 3.73 13.05
C GLU A 191 18.39 5.24 13.01
N ILE A 192 18.56 5.80 11.81
CA ILE A 192 19.05 7.17 11.59
C ILE A 192 18.19 8.26 12.24
N SER A 193 16.88 8.05 12.40
CA SER A 193 15.95 8.94 13.11
C SER A 193 15.77 8.58 14.60
N ASN A 194 16.66 7.75 15.17
CA ASN A 194 16.70 7.30 16.56
C ASN A 194 15.50 6.45 17.03
N LYS A 195 14.73 5.84 16.12
CA LYS A 195 13.73 4.83 16.48
C LYS A 195 14.41 3.49 16.74
N ASP A 196 13.76 2.67 17.57
CA ASP A 196 14.20 1.30 17.79
C ASP A 196 13.83 0.41 16.61
N VAL A 197 14.81 -0.39 16.19
CA VAL A 197 14.64 -1.48 15.23
C VAL A 197 14.95 -2.79 15.93
N TYR A 198 14.03 -3.74 15.84
CA TYR A 198 14.18 -5.08 16.39
C TYR A 198 14.42 -6.10 15.28
N LEU A 199 15.50 -6.89 15.43
CA LEU A 199 15.86 -7.93 14.46
C LEU A 199 14.73 -8.96 14.28
N SER A 200 14.02 -9.28 15.37
CA SER A 200 12.86 -10.19 15.35
C SER A 200 11.73 -9.64 14.47
N THR A 201 11.40 -8.36 14.60
CA THR A 201 10.37 -7.70 13.79
C THR A 201 10.71 -7.72 12.31
N LEU A 202 11.96 -7.42 11.95
CA LEU A 202 12.42 -7.49 10.56
C LEU A 202 12.33 -8.90 9.97
N LYS A 203 12.86 -9.90 10.69
CA LYS A 203 12.79 -11.30 10.26
C LYS A 203 11.35 -11.76 10.09
N ASN A 204 10.46 -11.32 10.97
CA ASN A 204 9.06 -11.71 10.92
C ASN A 204 8.33 -11.03 9.75
N TYR A 205 8.54 -9.72 9.52
CA TYR A 205 8.01 -9.07 8.32
C TYR A 205 8.49 -9.74 7.02
N ILE A 206 9.77 -10.11 6.93
CA ILE A 206 10.33 -10.81 5.77
C ILE A 206 9.64 -12.17 5.59
N SER A 207 9.51 -12.94 6.68
CA SER A 207 8.87 -14.26 6.67
C SER A 207 7.40 -14.19 6.24
N VAL A 208 6.61 -13.33 6.87
CA VAL A 208 5.19 -13.16 6.57
C VAL A 208 5.01 -12.57 5.16
N GLY A 209 5.81 -11.59 4.76
CA GLY A 209 5.82 -11.06 3.39
C GLY A 209 6.07 -12.15 2.35
N HIS A 210 7.06 -13.03 2.57
CA HIS A 210 7.32 -14.17 1.68
C HIS A 210 6.15 -15.16 1.62
N ALA A 211 5.48 -15.43 2.74
CA ALA A 211 4.30 -16.29 2.77
C ALA A 211 3.14 -15.74 1.91
N HIS A 212 3.06 -14.42 1.75
CA HIS A 212 2.11 -13.73 0.88
C HIS A 212 2.63 -13.46 -0.55
N ASN A 213 3.73 -14.11 -0.96
CA ASN A 213 4.43 -13.92 -2.23
C ASN A 213 4.90 -12.46 -2.49
N MET A 214 5.25 -11.73 -1.44
CA MET A 214 5.86 -10.40 -1.56
C MET A 214 7.38 -10.51 -1.58
N ARG A 215 8.06 -9.71 -2.41
CA ARG A 215 9.53 -9.60 -2.39
C ARG A 215 9.99 -8.57 -1.36
N SER A 216 11.05 -8.89 -0.61
CA SER A 216 11.64 -7.98 0.37
C SER A 216 12.82 -7.23 -0.22
N MET A 217 12.82 -5.91 -0.11
CA MET A 217 13.80 -5.02 -0.74
C MET A 217 14.53 -4.20 0.32
N PHE A 218 15.85 -4.28 0.24
CA PHE A 218 16.79 -3.62 1.11
C PHE A 218 16.94 -2.15 0.70
N TYR A 219 16.53 -1.21 1.55
CA TYR A 219 16.88 0.19 1.38
C TYR A 219 18.29 0.46 1.91
N ASN A 220 19.08 1.22 1.13
CA ASN A 220 20.26 1.95 1.58
C ASN A 220 20.64 2.99 0.51
N LEU A 221 21.49 3.96 0.88
CA LEU A 221 22.13 4.86 -0.07
C LEU A 221 23.24 4.14 -0.85
N ALA A 222 23.49 4.56 -2.09
CA ALA A 222 24.58 4.03 -2.90
C ALA A 222 25.97 4.50 -2.39
N PHE A 223 26.05 5.66 -1.75
CA PHE A 223 27.29 6.31 -1.33
C PHE A 223 27.13 7.06 0.01
N GLY A 224 26.27 6.55 0.90
CA GLY A 224 26.02 7.16 2.21
C GLY A 224 26.97 6.64 3.29
N ALA A 225 27.50 7.55 4.10
CA ALA A 225 28.29 7.25 5.30
C ALA A 225 27.94 8.28 6.40
N LEU A 226 27.96 7.85 7.66
CA LEU A 226 27.77 8.78 8.80
C LEU A 226 29.10 9.42 9.22
N SER A 227 29.04 10.43 10.08
CA SER A 227 30.22 11.19 10.51
C SER A 227 31.28 10.37 11.25
N ASP A 228 30.91 9.21 11.80
CA ASP A 228 31.80 8.29 12.50
C ASP A 228 32.32 7.14 11.61
N ALA A 229 32.05 7.17 10.31
CA ALA A 229 32.38 6.07 9.40
C ALA A 229 33.88 5.74 9.32
N ALA A 230 34.75 6.73 9.51
CA ALA A 230 36.20 6.51 9.56
C ALA A 230 36.61 5.56 10.70
N ALA A 231 35.94 5.67 11.86
CA ALA A 231 36.16 4.77 12.99
C ALA A 231 35.67 3.33 12.71
N ASP A 232 34.70 3.19 11.80
CA ASP A 232 34.19 1.90 11.32
C ASP A 232 34.98 1.36 10.10
N GLY A 233 36.07 2.03 9.71
CA GLY A 233 36.98 1.57 8.65
C GLY A 233 36.69 2.11 7.24
N VAL A 234 35.83 3.12 7.09
CA VAL A 234 35.64 3.80 5.81
C VAL A 234 36.79 4.79 5.59
N ALA A 235 37.56 4.60 4.53
CA ALA A 235 38.70 5.47 4.21
C ALA A 235 38.21 6.84 3.73
N GLU A 236 38.78 7.92 4.26
CA GLU A 236 38.35 9.27 3.91
C GLU A 236 38.62 9.60 2.43
N GLU A 237 39.63 8.97 1.82
CA GLU A 237 39.97 9.16 0.41
C GLU A 237 38.86 8.67 -0.54
N TRP A 238 37.87 7.92 -0.05
CA TRP A 238 36.71 7.47 -0.83
C TRP A 238 35.54 8.47 -0.83
N TYR A 239 35.61 9.53 -0.02
CA TYR A 239 34.54 10.51 0.05
C TYR A 239 34.40 11.33 -1.22
N ALA A 240 33.16 11.77 -1.49
CA ALA A 240 32.88 12.75 -2.52
C ALA A 240 33.08 14.17 -1.96
N TYR A 241 33.91 14.97 -2.63
CA TYR A 241 34.20 16.35 -2.27
C TYR A 241 33.54 17.32 -3.26
N LYS A 242 33.23 18.54 -2.79
CA LYS A 242 32.63 19.61 -3.60
C LYS A 242 33.67 20.42 -4.35
#